data_AF-A0A1D2X9G5-F1
#
_entry.id   AF-A0A1D2X9G5-F1
#
_cell.length_a   1.000
_cell.length_b   1.000
_cell.length_c   1.000
_cell.angle_alpha   90.00
_cell.angle_beta   90.00
_cell.angle_gamma   90.00
#
_symmetry.space_group_name_H-M   'P 1'
#
loop_
_entity.id
_entity.type
_entity.pdbx_description
1 polymer ?
#
loop_
_entity_poly.entity_id
_entity_poly.type
_entity_poly.pdbx_seq_one_letter_code
_entity_poly.pdbx_strand_id
1 'polypeptide(L)' 'METGILSSGDELVLSRKEESGVLLLGGTPLNEPVVQHGPFVMNTHDEIRRAVMDYRSGVLTE' A
#
# COMPACT_ATOMS: atom_id res chain seq x y z
N MET A 1 15.43 1.26 10.21
CA MET A 1 13.99 1.47 10.46
C MET A 1 13.41 0.11 10.77
N GLU A 2 12.80 -0.05 11.94
CA GLU A 2 12.14 -1.30 12.31
C GLU A 2 10.64 -1.18 12.06
N THR A 3 10.01 -2.27 11.66
CA THR A 3 8.57 -2.32 11.42
C THR A 3 7.93 -3.35 12.34
N GLY A 4 6.75 -3.03 12.85
CA GLY A 4 5.96 -3.92 13.69
C GLY A 4 4.55 -4.03 13.12
N ILE A 5 3.97 -5.23 13.14
CA ILE A 5 2.56 -5.45 12.78
C ILE A 5 1.76 -5.46 14.09
N LEU A 6 0.78 -4.58 14.18
CA LEU A 6 -0.14 -4.54 15.31
C LEU A 6 -1.28 -5.55 15.11
N SER A 7 -1.68 -6.21 16.18
CA SER A 7 -2.94 -6.95 16.24
C SER A 7 -4.11 -5.99 16.47
N SER A 8 -5.33 -6.51 16.38
CA SER A 8 -6.51 -5.80 16.86
C SER A 8 -6.34 -5.39 18.33
N GLY A 9 -6.83 -4.18 18.66
CA GLY A 9 -6.79 -3.60 19.99
C GLY A 9 -7.23 -2.14 19.95
N ASP A 10 -7.55 -1.59 21.12
CA ASP A 10 -8.10 -0.23 21.24
C ASP A 10 -7.04 0.82 21.59
N GLU A 11 -5.85 0.38 22.04
CA GLU A 11 -4.80 1.26 22.55
C GLU A 11 -3.40 0.81 22.09
N LEU A 12 -2.55 1.79 21.75
CA LEU A 12 -1.13 1.61 21.50
C LEU A 12 -0.34 2.59 22.37
N VAL A 13 0.53 2.06 23.24
CA VAL A 13 1.42 2.87 24.09
C VAL A 13 2.83 2.85 23.53
N LEU A 14 3.38 4.04 23.25
CA LEU A 14 4.75 4.22 22.77
C LEU A 14 5.59 4.98 23.78
N SER A 15 6.84 4.56 23.95
CA SER A 15 7.82 5.27 24.79
C SER A 15 9.17 5.32 24.06
N ARG A 16 9.96 6.37 24.33
CA ARG A 16 11.29 6.55 23.73
C ARG A 16 12.33 6.82 24.81
N LYS A 17 13.55 6.30 24.63
CA LYS A 17 14.71 6.61 25.48
C LYS A 17 15.52 7.78 24.97
N GLU A 18 15.52 7.99 23.65
CA GLU A 18 16.28 9.02 22.94
C GLU A 18 15.37 9.74 21.95
N GLU A 19 15.90 10.72 21.20
CA GLU A 19 15.15 11.37 20.14
C GLU A 19 14.74 10.36 19.07
N SER A 20 13.47 10.35 18.70
CA SER A 20 12.91 9.31 17.83
C SER A 20 11.68 9.83 17.07
N GLY A 21 11.54 9.38 15.83
CA GLY A 21 10.33 9.56 15.00
C GLY A 21 9.64 8.22 14.76
N VAL A 22 8.31 8.23 14.78
CA VAL A 22 7.47 7.05 14.51
C VAL A 22 6.42 7.40 13.47
N LEU A 23 6.17 6.47 12.54
CA LEU A 23 5.05 6.52 11.60
C LEU A 23 4.08 5.40 11.93
N LEU A 24 2.84 5.75 12.28
CA LEU A 24 1.75 4.81 12.48
C LEU A 24 0.84 4.83 11.26
N LEU A 25 0.68 3.68 10.61
CA LEU A 25 -0.21 3.49 9.46
C LEU A 25 -1.31 2.50 9.85
N GLY A 26 -2.56 2.85 9.55
CA GLY A 26 -3.72 2.01 9.79
C GLY A 26 -4.82 2.30 8.78
N GLY A 27 -5.71 1.34 8.57
CA GLY A 27 -6.81 1.47 7.62
C GLY A 27 -7.75 0.27 7.65
N THR A 28 -8.95 0.47 7.13
CA THR A 28 -9.93 -0.60 6.96
C THR A 28 -9.53 -1.47 5.76
N PRO A 29 -9.49 -2.81 5.89
CA PRO A 29 -9.25 -3.69 4.75
C PRO A 29 -10.27 -3.46 3.64
N LEU A 30 -9.80 -3.27 2.40
CA LEU A 30 -10.67 -3.14 1.22
C LEU A 30 -11.34 -4.46 0.84
N ASN A 31 -10.74 -5.60 1.21
CA ASN A 31 -11.22 -6.95 0.89
C ASN A 31 -11.35 -7.23 -0.62
N GLU A 32 -10.52 -6.58 -1.43
CA GLU A 32 -10.43 -6.81 -2.86
C GLU A 32 -9.12 -7.53 -3.21
N PRO A 33 -9.08 -8.31 -4.31
CA PRO A 33 -7.82 -8.86 -4.81
C PRO A 33 -6.83 -7.74 -5.11
N VAL A 34 -5.55 -7.98 -4.81
CA VAL A 34 -4.45 -7.06 -5.12
C VAL A 34 -3.50 -7.76 -6.08
N VAL A 35 -3.36 -7.22 -7.28
CA VAL A 35 -2.40 -7.66 -8.29
C VAL A 35 -1.44 -6.51 -8.57
N GLN A 36 -0.15 -6.73 -8.34
CA GLN A 36 0.89 -5.72 -8.54
C GLN A 36 1.84 -6.13 -9.67
N HIS A 37 2.16 -5.18 -10.55
CA HIS A 37 3.21 -5.30 -11.54
C HIS A 37 3.97 -3.99 -11.72
N GLY A 38 5.18 -3.92 -11.18
CA GLY A 38 5.98 -2.69 -11.18
C GLY A 38 5.24 -1.54 -10.48
N PRO A 39 5.01 -0.39 -11.15
CA PRO A 39 4.33 0.76 -10.56
C PRO A 39 2.79 0.64 -10.56
N PHE A 40 2.23 -0.44 -11.12
CA PHE A 40 0.78 -0.61 -11.25
C PHE A 40 0.24 -1.58 -10.22
N VAL A 41 -0.88 -1.19 -9.58
CA VAL A 41 -1.66 -2.02 -8.66
C VAL A 41 -3.11 -1.97 -9.13
N MET A 42 -3.70 -3.14 -9.41
CA MET A 42 -5.09 -3.32 -9.87
C MET A 42 -5.70 -4.55 -9.21
N ASN A 43 -6.97 -4.86 -9.50
CA ASN A 43 -7.65 -6.02 -8.94
C ASN A 43 -7.43 -7.31 -9.75
N THR A 44 -7.08 -7.21 -11.04
CA THR A 44 -6.90 -8.36 -11.94
C THR A 44 -5.66 -8.26 -12.84
N HIS A 45 -5.19 -9.39 -13.36
CA HIS A 45 -4.07 -9.43 -14.32
C HIS A 45 -4.41 -8.75 -15.66
N ASP A 46 -5.68 -8.76 -16.06
CA ASP A 46 -6.15 -8.14 -17.31
C ASP A 46 -6.11 -6.62 -17.22
N GLU A 47 -6.50 -6.07 -16.06
CA GLU A 47 -6.36 -4.64 -15.77
C GLU A 47 -4.90 -4.19 -15.75
N ILE A 48 -4.00 -5.01 -15.18
CA ILE A 48 -2.56 -4.76 -15.27
C ILE A 48 -2.08 -4.72 -16.72
N ARG A 49 -2.47 -5.70 -17.55
CA ARG A 49 -2.08 -5.73 -18.97
C ARG A 49 -2.55 -4.47 -19.70
N ARG A 50 -3.78 -4.04 -19.45
CA ARG A 50 -4.33 -2.79 -19.99
C ARG A 50 -3.55 -1.57 -19.50
N ALA A 51 -3.34 -1.42 -18.20
CA ALA A 51 -2.60 -0.27 -17.65
C ALA A 51 -1.18 -0.14 -18.22
N VAL A 52 -0.50 -1.27 -18.44
CA VAL A 52 0.82 -1.29 -19.09
C VAL A 52 0.73 -0.87 -20.56
N MET A 53 -0.30 -1.30 -21.30
CA MET A 53 -0.52 -0.86 -22.69
C MET A 53 -0.81 0.64 -22.75
N ASP A 54 -1.71 1.13 -21.90
CA ASP A 54 -2.11 2.54 -21.85
C ASP A 54 -0.92 3.44 -21.48
N TYR A 55 -0.08 2.99 -20.55
CA TYR A 55 1.18 3.68 -20.23
C TYR A 55 2.13 3.73 -21.43
N ARG A 56 2.30 2.60 -22.13
CA ARG A 56 3.19 2.51 -23.31
C ARG A 56 2.69 3.32 -24.50
N SER A 57 1.37 3.48 -24.65
CA SER A 57 0.77 4.31 -25.70
C SER A 57 0.60 5.77 -25.31
N GLY A 58 0.95 6.15 -24.07
CA GLY A 58 0.87 7.54 -23.58
C GLY A 58 -0.54 8.02 -23.23
N VAL A 59 -1.53 7.12 -23.14
CA VAL A 59 -2.95 7.46 -22.89
C VAL A 59 -3.39 7.17 -21.47
N LEU A 60 -2.49 6.69 -20.59
CA LEU A 60 -2.84 6.35 -19.20
C LEU A 60 -3.43 7.54 -18.44
N THR A 61 -3.00 8.76 -18.75
CA THR A 61 -3.40 10.00 -18.06
C THR A 61 -4.29 10.91 -18.89
N GLU A 62 -4.68 10.48 -20.09
CA GLU A 62 -5.62 11.22 -20.95
C GLU A 62 -7.08 10.95 -20.59
#